data_AF-A0A7Y5GP22-F1
#
_entry.id   AF-A0A7Y5GP22-F1
#
_cell.length_a   1.000
_cell.length_b   1.000
_cell.length_c   1.000
_cell.angle_alpha   90.00
_cell.angle_beta   90.00
_cell.angle_gamma   90.00
#
_symmetry.space_group_name_H-M   'P 1'
#
loop_
_entity.id
_entity.type
_entity.pdbx_description
1 polymer ?
#
loop_
_entity_poly.entity_id
_entity_poly.type
_entity_poly.pdbx_seq_one_letter_code
_entity_poly.pdbx_strand_id
1 'polypeptide(L)'
;MSREYRILIAEDTIAARDVIIDELNKITDFKIVFSECDSAIGAFQTLDKLHAKGQHLDFLFVDIDFKEDNKGGKRDSGFEIIEKAFEHCPISTIATYSAQYNTADLSPRHIELQNRGMIVDVFDKRQQSNPEEWFRNRFIKHLESIGANDYLWDVWYNHKLIKSFVDRTRLSPDEEEDSIKKAEIKQNLEAIIVLLKKRKLFNADEVVFRLIIQLYHRCLEVYCAEDKDPATIKQQSEDNKEAAERLLGRYFERGLGSDDSALRKLIAFNSEEKLRHGYRLNSLRNNSVHPNLDFNLTMANILFANLTLTLYASPFKKDIQIDKIEQFGIGSKDLGMNYLTDVIRFVRK
;
A
#
# COMPACT_ATOMS: atom_id res chain seq x y z
N MET A 1 -6.87 -16.65 16.63
CA MET A 1 -7.46 -15.46 17.28
C MET A 1 -8.19 -14.67 16.21
N SER A 2 -9.42 -14.21 16.45
CA SER A 2 -10.16 -13.36 15.52
C SER A 2 -9.43 -12.02 15.32
N ARG A 3 -9.43 -11.52 14.07
CA ARG A 3 -8.86 -10.20 13.73
C ARG A 3 -9.60 -9.11 14.52
N GLU A 4 -8.84 -8.20 15.10
CA GLU A 4 -9.36 -6.99 15.74
C GLU A 4 -9.47 -5.86 14.70
N TYR A 5 -10.63 -5.22 14.61
CA TYR A 5 -10.88 -4.07 13.73
C TYR A 5 -10.93 -2.79 14.56
N ARG A 6 -10.09 -1.83 14.20
CA ARG A 6 -9.99 -0.51 14.85
C ARG A 6 -10.84 0.51 14.10
N ILE A 7 -11.82 1.07 14.79
CA ILE A 7 -12.74 2.05 14.24
C ILE A 7 -12.57 3.39 14.97
N LEU A 8 -12.68 4.49 14.23
CA LEU A 8 -12.73 5.83 14.79
C LEU A 8 -14.08 6.40 14.39
N ILE A 9 -14.80 6.92 15.37
CA ILE A 9 -16.07 7.60 15.18
C ILE A 9 -15.83 9.06 15.51
N ALA A 10 -15.70 9.88 14.46
CA ALA A 10 -15.66 11.32 14.56
C ALA A 10 -17.09 11.85 14.33
N GLU A 11 -17.80 12.12 15.42
CA GLU A 11 -19.16 12.65 15.41
C GLU A 11 -19.33 13.60 16.60
N ASP A 12 -19.63 14.87 16.31
CA ASP A 12 -19.74 15.94 17.30
C ASP A 12 -20.99 15.79 18.18
N THR A 13 -22.06 15.22 17.62
CA THR A 13 -23.35 15.04 18.31
C THR A 13 -23.41 13.71 19.06
N ILE A 14 -23.49 13.76 20.40
CA ILE A 14 -23.55 12.57 21.27
C ILE A 14 -24.64 11.58 20.81
N ALA A 15 -25.86 12.07 20.56
CA ALA A 15 -26.97 11.20 20.15
C ALA A 15 -26.71 10.46 18.84
N ALA A 16 -26.07 11.12 17.86
CA ALA A 16 -25.72 10.50 16.59
C ALA A 16 -24.57 9.48 16.75
N ARG A 17 -23.63 9.77 17.65
CA ARG A 17 -22.52 8.87 17.97
C ARG A 17 -22.99 7.61 18.69
N ASP A 18 -23.89 7.75 19.65
CA ASP A 18 -24.47 6.63 20.41
C ASP A 18 -25.20 5.65 19.48
N VAL A 19 -25.91 6.14 18.45
CA VAL A 19 -26.53 5.29 17.43
C VAL A 19 -25.48 4.42 16.71
N ILE A 20 -24.35 4.99 16.30
CA ILE A 20 -23.27 4.22 15.66
C ILE A 20 -22.75 3.15 16.63
N ILE A 21 -22.50 3.53 17.87
CA ILE A 21 -21.95 2.63 18.90
C ILE A 21 -22.89 1.47 19.19
N ASP A 22 -24.18 1.74 19.38
CA ASP A 22 -25.20 0.72 19.64
C ASP A 22 -25.26 -0.29 18.49
N GLU A 23 -25.21 0.18 17.25
CA GLU A 23 -25.20 -0.70 16.07
C GLU A 23 -23.90 -1.51 15.94
N LEU A 24 -22.74 -0.93 16.25
CA LEU A 24 -21.47 -1.64 16.26
C LEU A 24 -21.42 -2.72 17.35
N ASN A 25 -21.96 -2.45 18.54
CA ASN A 25 -22.01 -3.40 19.65
C ASN A 25 -22.91 -4.61 19.36
N LYS A 26 -23.90 -4.47 18.47
CA LYS A 26 -24.75 -5.58 18.00
C LYS A 26 -24.03 -6.53 17.03
N ILE A 27 -22.86 -6.15 16.49
CA ILE A 27 -22.08 -6.97 15.56
C ILE A 27 -21.07 -7.81 16.34
N THR A 28 -21.46 -9.05 16.69
CA THR A 28 -20.66 -9.92 17.57
C THR A 28 -19.67 -10.83 16.83
N ASP A 29 -19.85 -11.02 15.53
CA ASP A 29 -19.01 -11.93 14.72
C ASP A 29 -17.59 -11.39 14.48
N PHE A 30 -17.39 -10.09 14.74
CA PHE A 30 -16.12 -9.40 14.56
C PHE A 30 -15.64 -8.83 15.88
N LYS A 31 -14.33 -8.90 16.14
CA LYS A 31 -13.74 -8.24 17.31
C LYS A 31 -13.52 -6.77 16.96
N ILE A 32 -14.43 -5.91 17.39
CA ILE A 32 -14.39 -4.47 17.10
C ILE A 32 -13.86 -3.72 18.33
N VAL A 33 -12.93 -2.79 18.11
CA VAL A 33 -12.49 -1.81 19.10
C VAL A 33 -12.64 -0.43 18.48
N PHE A 34 -13.42 0.44 19.10
CA PHE A 34 -13.64 1.79 18.60
C PHE A 34 -13.13 2.86 19.56
N SER A 35 -12.75 4.00 18.98
CA SER A 35 -12.45 5.24 19.68
C SER A 35 -13.43 6.31 19.22
N GLU A 36 -13.84 7.17 20.14
CA GLU A 36 -14.83 8.20 19.94
C GLU A 36 -14.18 9.58 20.01
N CYS A 37 -14.57 10.47 19.11
CA CYS A 37 -14.13 11.85 19.10
C CYS A 37 -15.31 12.76 18.85
N ASP A 38 -15.55 13.68 19.79
CA ASP A 38 -16.55 14.75 19.72
C ASP A 38 -15.95 16.09 19.24
N SER A 39 -14.67 16.06 18.86
CA SER A 39 -13.91 17.19 18.31
C SER A 39 -12.94 16.72 17.21
N ALA A 40 -12.74 17.53 16.18
CA ALA A 40 -11.72 17.42 15.16
C ALA A 40 -10.32 17.41 15.76
N ILE A 41 -10.06 18.23 16.79
CA ILE A 41 -8.78 18.18 17.54
C ILE A 41 -8.60 16.80 18.17
N GLY A 42 -9.63 16.25 18.81
CA GLY A 42 -9.59 14.89 19.37
C GLY A 42 -9.35 13.82 18.30
N ALA A 43 -10.00 13.95 17.14
CA ALA A 43 -9.83 13.06 16.00
C ALA A 43 -8.39 13.12 15.47
N PHE A 44 -7.83 14.31 15.23
CA PHE A 44 -6.45 14.50 14.81
C PHE A 44 -5.45 13.89 15.81
N GLN A 45 -5.62 14.16 17.11
CA GLN A 45 -4.76 13.59 18.14
C GLN A 45 -4.82 12.05 18.17
N THR A 46 -6.01 11.47 17.93
CA THR A 46 -6.16 10.02 17.87
C THR A 46 -5.45 9.43 16.64
N LEU A 47 -5.63 10.06 15.48
CA LEU A 47 -4.95 9.67 14.24
C LEU A 47 -3.42 9.78 14.36
N ASP A 48 -2.92 10.89 14.90
CA ASP A 48 -1.48 11.11 15.13
C ASP A 48 -0.91 10.08 16.12
N LYS A 49 -1.63 9.76 17.19
CA LYS A 49 -1.22 8.72 18.16
C LYS A 49 -1.14 7.33 17.52
N LEU A 50 -2.10 6.98 16.66
CA LEU A 50 -2.07 5.70 15.93
C LEU A 50 -0.88 5.66 14.96
N HIS A 51 -0.70 6.72 14.19
CA HIS A 51 0.41 6.85 13.25
C HIS A 51 1.77 6.74 13.95
N ALA A 52 1.97 7.45 15.06
CA ALA A 52 3.20 7.42 15.84
C ALA A 52 3.52 6.02 16.41
N LYS A 53 2.50 5.22 16.70
CA LYS A 53 2.64 3.83 17.15
C LYS A 53 2.85 2.83 16.00
N GLY A 54 2.89 3.31 14.75
CA GLY A 54 2.94 2.45 13.57
C GLY A 54 1.68 1.58 13.42
N GLN A 55 0.55 2.00 13.98
CA GLN A 55 -0.75 1.36 13.86
C GLN A 55 -1.58 2.06 12.78
N HIS A 56 -2.60 1.38 12.25
CA HIS A 56 -3.58 2.00 11.38
C HIS A 56 -4.99 1.83 11.92
N LEU A 57 -5.84 2.67 11.36
CA LEU A 57 -7.27 2.62 11.47
C LEU A 57 -7.84 1.74 10.36
N ASP A 58 -8.73 0.80 10.70
CA ASP A 58 -9.41 -0.03 9.70
C ASP A 58 -10.56 0.72 9.05
N PHE A 59 -11.36 1.41 9.88
CA PHE A 59 -12.54 2.13 9.45
C PHE A 59 -12.71 3.48 10.16
N LEU A 60 -13.12 4.50 9.41
CA LEU A 60 -13.43 5.83 9.92
C LEU A 60 -14.87 6.21 9.57
N PHE A 61 -15.67 6.50 10.59
CA PHE A 61 -16.91 7.27 10.44
C PHE A 61 -16.61 8.74 10.72
N VAL A 62 -17.01 9.63 9.83
CA VAL A 62 -16.87 11.09 10.02
C VAL A 62 -18.17 11.81 9.69
N ASP A 63 -18.68 12.64 10.59
CA ASP A 63 -19.61 13.68 10.17
C ASP A 63 -18.86 14.79 9.42
N ILE A 64 -19.30 15.10 8.22
CA ILE A 64 -18.71 16.17 7.41
C ILE A 64 -19.17 17.56 7.88
N ASP A 65 -20.36 17.68 8.48
CA ASP A 65 -20.85 18.92 9.07
C ASP A 65 -20.40 18.99 10.54
N PHE A 66 -19.09 18.92 10.75
CA PHE A 66 -18.45 18.82 12.07
C PHE A 66 -18.41 20.18 12.77
N LYS A 67 -19.58 20.72 13.11
CA LYS A 67 -19.73 22.03 13.76
C LYS A 67 -19.67 21.86 15.26
N GLU A 68 -18.45 21.86 15.76
CA GLU A 68 -18.25 21.91 17.20
C GLU A 68 -18.76 23.25 17.76
N ASP A 69 -19.92 23.23 18.42
CA ASP A 69 -20.32 24.36 19.25
C ASP A 69 -19.25 24.61 20.33
N ASN A 70 -18.56 25.74 20.23
CA ASN A 70 -17.56 26.24 21.20
C ASN A 70 -16.27 25.42 21.41
N LYS A 71 -15.88 24.51 20.51
CA LYS A 71 -14.59 23.77 20.62
C LYS A 71 -13.58 24.01 19.47
N GLY A 72 -13.92 24.86 18.50
CA GLY A 72 -13.00 25.33 17.45
C GLY A 72 -13.19 24.67 16.08
N GLY A 73 -14.10 23.71 15.95
CA GLY A 73 -14.51 23.11 14.68
C GLY A 73 -15.13 24.13 13.72
N LYS A 74 -14.77 23.99 12.44
CA LYS A 74 -15.40 24.69 11.32
C LYS A 74 -16.31 23.71 10.60
N ARG A 75 -17.25 24.26 9.82
CA ARG A 75 -18.24 23.50 9.03
C ARG A 75 -17.61 22.47 8.04
N ASP A 76 -16.32 22.58 7.75
CA ASP A 76 -15.53 21.72 6.87
C ASP A 76 -14.51 20.83 7.60
N SER A 77 -14.42 20.89 8.93
CA SER A 77 -13.43 20.13 9.72
C SER A 77 -13.55 18.61 9.52
N GLY A 78 -14.73 18.09 9.20
CA GLY A 78 -14.89 16.68 8.84
C GLY A 78 -14.09 16.28 7.59
N PHE A 79 -13.99 17.17 6.59
CA PHE A 79 -13.16 16.91 5.42
C PHE A 79 -11.66 16.91 5.75
N GLU A 80 -11.22 17.80 6.64
CA GLU A 80 -9.83 17.82 7.10
C GLU A 80 -9.46 16.53 7.84
N ILE A 81 -10.36 15.97 8.67
CA ILE A 81 -10.17 14.66 9.33
C ILE A 81 -10.00 13.55 8.30
N ILE A 82 -10.81 13.54 7.23
CA ILE A 82 -10.73 12.56 6.15
C ILE A 82 -9.36 12.64 5.46
N GLU A 83 -8.92 13.84 5.09
CA GLU A 83 -7.62 14.05 4.45
C GLU A 83 -6.47 13.63 5.37
N LYS A 84 -6.55 13.94 6.67
CA LYS A 84 -5.55 13.54 7.66
C LYS A 84 -5.47 12.03 7.83
N ALA A 85 -6.62 11.36 7.91
CA ALA A 85 -6.67 9.90 8.01
C ALA A 85 -6.06 9.22 6.76
N PHE A 86 -6.33 9.78 5.58
CA PHE A 86 -5.77 9.28 4.33
C PHE A 86 -4.26 9.54 4.22
N GLU A 87 -3.78 10.73 4.61
CA GLU A 87 -2.35 11.08 4.69
C GLU A 87 -1.60 10.07 5.56
N HIS A 88 -2.16 9.77 6.74
CA HIS A 88 -1.56 8.84 7.69
C HIS A 88 -1.56 7.41 7.19
N CYS A 89 -2.66 6.95 6.60
CA CYS A 89 -2.77 5.58 6.10
C CYS A 89 -3.84 5.46 4.99
N PRO A 90 -3.46 5.46 3.70
CA PRO A 90 -4.41 5.44 2.59
C PRO A 90 -5.19 4.12 2.46
N ILE A 91 -4.80 3.07 3.19
CA ILE A 91 -5.54 1.80 3.23
C ILE A 91 -6.84 1.91 4.05
N SER A 92 -6.93 2.88 4.97
CA SER A 92 -8.10 3.05 5.86
C SER A 92 -9.38 3.19 5.03
N THR A 93 -10.45 2.53 5.49
CA THR A 93 -11.77 2.66 4.86
C THR A 93 -12.48 3.84 5.50
N ILE A 94 -12.84 4.86 4.72
CA ILE A 94 -13.46 6.08 5.26
C ILE A 94 -14.87 6.22 4.70
N ALA A 95 -15.83 6.38 5.60
CA ALA A 95 -17.22 6.66 5.27
C ALA A 95 -17.72 7.91 6.00
N THR A 96 -18.52 8.69 5.30
CA THR A 96 -19.16 9.86 5.91
C THR A 96 -20.47 9.43 6.57
N TYR A 97 -20.72 9.81 7.82
CA TYR A 97 -22.01 9.63 8.49
C TYR A 97 -22.70 11.01 8.53
N SER A 98 -23.58 11.31 7.57
CA SER A 98 -24.12 12.66 7.44
C SER A 98 -25.46 12.71 6.71
N ALA A 99 -26.30 13.66 7.10
CA ALA A 99 -27.54 14.03 6.39
C ALA A 99 -27.30 15.11 5.31
N GLN A 100 -26.13 15.78 5.32
CA GLN A 100 -25.89 17.02 4.58
C GLN A 100 -24.93 16.89 3.39
N TYR A 101 -24.49 15.68 3.04
CA TYR A 101 -23.52 15.47 1.95
C TYR A 101 -23.97 15.94 0.56
N ASN A 102 -25.27 16.19 0.37
CA ASN A 102 -25.84 16.75 -0.86
C ASN A 102 -26.20 18.24 -0.77
N THR A 103 -25.87 18.95 0.31
CA THR A 103 -26.11 20.40 0.39
C THR A 103 -25.14 21.15 -0.52
N ALA A 104 -25.56 22.28 -1.07
CA ALA A 104 -24.80 23.01 -2.09
C ALA A 104 -23.39 23.42 -1.66
N ASP A 105 -23.19 23.61 -0.36
CA ASP A 105 -21.93 24.02 0.26
C ASP A 105 -20.97 22.87 0.60
N LEU A 106 -21.48 21.67 0.89
CA LEU A 106 -20.65 20.49 1.25
C LEU A 106 -20.48 19.50 0.10
N SER A 107 -21.47 19.42 -0.79
CA SER A 107 -21.49 18.44 -1.89
C SER A 107 -20.30 18.54 -2.84
N PRO A 108 -19.82 19.73 -3.28
CA PRO A 108 -18.67 19.81 -4.17
C PRO A 108 -17.42 19.14 -3.59
N ARG A 109 -17.12 19.41 -2.32
CA ARG A 109 -15.96 18.85 -1.63
C ARG A 109 -16.14 17.36 -1.35
N HIS A 110 -17.34 16.93 -0.99
CA HIS A 110 -17.66 15.51 -0.79
C HIS A 110 -17.45 14.70 -2.08
N ILE A 111 -17.96 15.17 -3.21
CA ILE A 111 -17.77 14.55 -4.53
C ILE A 111 -16.30 14.50 -4.92
N GLU A 112 -15.54 15.58 -4.67
CA GLU A 112 -14.10 15.61 -4.92
C GLU A 112 -13.36 14.49 -4.16
N LEU A 113 -13.62 14.36 -2.85
CA LEU A 113 -12.97 13.34 -2.02
C LEU A 113 -13.42 11.91 -2.36
N GLN A 114 -14.67 11.72 -2.79
CA GLN A 114 -15.15 10.45 -3.36
C GLN A 114 -14.42 10.09 -4.66
N ASN A 115 -14.27 11.06 -5.57
CA ASN A 115 -13.56 10.87 -6.84
C ASN A 115 -12.08 10.52 -6.62
N ARG A 116 -11.43 11.17 -5.63
CA ARG A 116 -10.07 10.83 -5.18
C ARG A 116 -9.99 9.48 -4.47
N GLY A 117 -11.12 8.85 -4.15
CA GLY A 117 -11.20 7.55 -3.48
C GLY A 117 -10.89 7.58 -2.00
N MET A 118 -10.92 8.76 -1.38
CA MET A 118 -10.76 8.90 0.06
C MET A 118 -12.04 8.45 0.76
N ILE A 119 -13.20 8.94 0.31
CA ILE A 119 -14.51 8.50 0.80
C ILE A 119 -14.96 7.32 -0.05
N VAL A 120 -15.17 6.17 0.59
CA VAL A 120 -15.65 4.96 -0.09
C VAL A 120 -17.16 4.79 0.03
N ASP A 121 -17.78 5.46 1.01
CA ASP A 121 -19.18 5.25 1.29
C ASP A 121 -19.84 6.39 2.09
N VAL A 122 -21.18 6.42 2.06
CA VAL A 122 -21.99 7.40 2.80
C VAL A 122 -23.04 6.69 3.66
N PHE A 123 -22.98 6.86 4.97
CA PHE A 123 -24.04 6.42 5.87
C PHE A 123 -25.00 7.60 6.11
N ASP A 124 -26.11 7.66 5.36
CA ASP A 124 -27.09 8.74 5.45
C ASP A 124 -27.91 8.64 6.74
N LYS A 125 -27.80 9.65 7.62
CA LYS A 125 -28.56 9.77 8.87
C LYS A 125 -30.08 9.78 8.65
N ARG A 126 -30.54 10.13 7.44
CA ARG A 126 -31.97 10.22 7.08
C ARG A 126 -32.56 8.90 6.61
N GLN A 127 -31.80 7.80 6.59
CA GLN A 127 -32.31 6.50 6.17
C GLN A 127 -33.52 6.11 7.04
N GLN A 128 -34.70 5.94 6.42
CA GLN A 128 -35.96 5.69 7.15
C GLN A 128 -36.39 4.22 7.15
N SER A 129 -36.08 3.49 6.08
CA SER A 129 -36.51 2.09 5.95
C SER A 129 -35.45 1.16 6.55
N ASN A 130 -35.84 0.48 7.63
CA ASN A 130 -35.02 -0.48 8.37
C ASN A 130 -33.56 -0.01 8.60
N PRO A 131 -33.38 1.17 9.23
CA PRO A 131 -32.08 1.86 9.29
C PRO A 131 -31.00 1.05 9.98
N GLU A 132 -31.36 0.32 11.04
CA GLU A 132 -30.41 -0.49 11.80
C GLU A 132 -29.87 -1.67 10.97
N GLU A 133 -30.75 -2.46 10.34
CA GLU A 133 -30.33 -3.59 9.51
C GLU A 133 -29.54 -3.10 8.29
N TRP A 134 -29.98 -1.99 7.68
CA TRP A 134 -29.26 -1.35 6.60
C TRP A 134 -27.83 -0.96 7.01
N PHE A 135 -27.68 -0.32 8.18
CA PHE A 135 -26.37 0.06 8.72
C PHE A 135 -25.49 -1.17 8.92
N ARG A 136 -25.97 -2.17 9.67
CA ARG A 136 -25.17 -3.37 10.01
C ARG A 136 -24.75 -4.14 8.77
N ASN A 137 -25.67 -4.43 7.85
CA ASN A 137 -25.36 -5.18 6.62
C ASN A 137 -24.33 -4.46 5.74
N ARG A 138 -24.42 -3.12 5.67
CA ARG A 138 -23.49 -2.31 4.89
C ARG A 138 -22.12 -2.23 5.55
N PHE A 139 -22.08 -2.08 6.87
CA PHE A 139 -20.83 -2.08 7.63
C PHE A 139 -20.11 -3.43 7.63
N ILE A 140 -20.84 -4.54 7.78
CA ILE A 140 -20.28 -5.90 7.70
C ILE A 140 -19.59 -6.13 6.35
N LYS A 141 -20.19 -5.70 5.23
CA LYS A 141 -19.56 -5.77 3.90
C LYS A 141 -18.23 -5.04 3.84
N HIS A 142 -18.10 -3.91 4.54
CA HIS A 142 -16.83 -3.19 4.63
C HIS A 142 -15.82 -3.96 5.49
N LEU A 143 -16.22 -4.53 6.62
CA LEU A 143 -15.34 -5.36 7.45
C LEU A 143 -14.82 -6.60 6.71
N GLU A 144 -15.69 -7.27 5.95
CA GLU A 144 -15.33 -8.40 5.09
C GLU A 144 -14.36 -7.95 3.98
N SER A 145 -14.63 -6.81 3.35
CA SER A 145 -13.75 -6.23 2.32
C SER A 145 -12.37 -5.88 2.91
N ILE A 146 -12.32 -5.27 4.10
CA ILE A 146 -11.07 -4.98 4.82
C ILE A 146 -10.32 -6.28 5.07
N GLY A 147 -11.01 -7.31 5.61
CA GLY A 147 -10.44 -8.63 5.88
C GLY A 147 -9.86 -9.32 4.63
N ALA A 148 -10.56 -9.22 3.50
CA ALA A 148 -10.10 -9.78 2.23
C ALA A 148 -8.88 -9.04 1.66
N ASN A 149 -8.63 -7.80 2.10
CA ASN A 149 -7.53 -6.95 1.64
C ASN A 149 -6.46 -6.74 2.73
N ASP A 150 -6.39 -7.62 3.72
CA ASP A 150 -5.40 -7.61 4.81
C ASP A 150 -3.95 -7.39 4.35
N TYR A 151 -3.60 -7.96 3.19
CA TYR A 151 -2.27 -7.85 2.58
C TYR A 151 -1.85 -6.40 2.29
N LEU A 152 -2.80 -5.47 2.14
CA LEU A 152 -2.52 -4.05 1.91
C LEU A 152 -1.74 -3.43 3.07
N TRP A 153 -1.88 -3.97 4.28
CA TRP A 153 -1.08 -3.55 5.43
C TRP A 153 0.41 -3.70 5.17
N ASP A 154 0.84 -4.90 4.79
CA ASP A 154 2.24 -5.20 4.51
C ASP A 154 2.73 -4.39 3.31
N VAL A 155 1.92 -4.29 2.25
CA VAL A 155 2.25 -3.49 1.05
C VAL A 155 2.48 -2.03 1.43
N TRP A 156 1.58 -1.42 2.19
CA TRP A 156 1.70 -0.03 2.63
C TRP A 156 2.90 0.17 3.56
N TYR A 157 3.14 -0.76 4.50
CA TYR A 157 4.30 -0.69 5.38
C TYR A 157 5.60 -0.75 4.58
N ASN A 158 5.70 -1.70 3.64
CA ASN A 158 6.83 -1.85 2.75
C ASN A 158 7.04 -0.62 1.85
N HIS A 159 5.96 0.02 1.41
CA HIS A 159 6.03 1.31 0.70
C HIS A 159 6.66 2.42 1.54
N LYS A 160 6.44 2.45 2.86
CA LYS A 160 7.13 3.41 3.74
C LYS A 160 8.65 3.18 3.75
N LEU A 161 9.11 1.93 3.74
CA LEU A 161 10.53 1.62 3.61
C LEU A 161 11.11 2.16 2.30
N ILE A 162 10.37 1.98 1.20
CA ILE A 162 10.76 2.50 -0.12
C ILE A 162 10.81 4.03 -0.09
N LYS A 163 9.80 4.71 0.48
CA LYS A 163 9.81 6.18 0.62
C LYS A 163 11.03 6.66 1.42
N SER A 164 11.33 6.04 2.55
CA SER A 164 12.54 6.38 3.34
C SER A 164 13.84 6.13 2.57
N PHE A 165 13.91 5.08 1.76
CA PHE A 165 15.05 4.84 0.87
C PHE A 165 15.20 5.93 -0.19
N VAL A 166 14.09 6.34 -0.82
CA VAL A 166 14.07 7.40 -1.82
C VAL A 166 14.49 8.74 -1.22
N ASP A 167 14.03 9.07 -0.01
CA ASP A 167 14.34 10.34 0.66
C ASP A 167 15.83 10.51 0.96
N ARG A 168 16.51 9.43 1.35
CA ARG A 168 17.95 9.44 1.67
C ARG A 168 18.86 9.31 0.45
N THR A 169 18.32 9.07 -0.74
CA THR A 169 19.12 8.79 -1.93
C THR A 169 19.06 9.93 -2.92
N ARG A 170 20.18 10.27 -3.55
CA ARG A 170 20.22 11.23 -4.65
C ARG A 170 19.98 10.50 -5.98
N LEU A 171 18.90 10.87 -6.67
CA LEU A 171 18.44 10.33 -7.95
C LEU A 171 18.89 11.17 -9.15
N SER A 172 19.27 12.44 -8.92
CA SER A 172 19.90 13.28 -9.93
C SER A 172 20.99 14.19 -9.33
N PRO A 173 22.08 14.48 -10.08
CA PRO A 173 22.97 15.59 -9.76
C PRO A 173 22.25 16.95 -9.73
N ASP A 174 21.19 17.12 -10.51
CA ASP A 174 20.37 18.34 -10.49
C ASP A 174 19.33 18.28 -9.35
N GLU A 175 19.24 19.32 -8.53
CA GLU A 175 18.38 19.33 -7.34
C GLU A 175 16.87 19.39 -7.69
N GLU A 176 16.51 20.12 -8.75
CA GLU A 176 15.12 20.23 -9.19
C GLU A 176 14.65 18.89 -9.79
N GLU A 177 15.47 18.30 -10.66
CA GLU A 177 15.19 17.00 -11.25
C GLU A 177 15.16 15.88 -10.18
N ASP A 178 16.03 15.93 -9.17
CA ASP A 178 16.01 15.02 -8.02
C ASP A 178 14.67 15.11 -7.27
N SER A 179 14.23 16.32 -6.96
CA SER A 179 12.96 16.58 -6.28
C SER A 179 11.76 16.05 -7.07
N ILE A 180 11.73 16.31 -8.39
CA ILE A 180 10.67 15.84 -9.29
C ILE A 180 10.62 14.30 -9.32
N LYS A 181 11.77 13.64 -9.50
CA LYS A 181 11.85 12.16 -9.53
C LYS A 181 11.39 11.54 -8.21
N LYS A 182 11.79 12.12 -7.07
CA LYS A 182 11.36 11.65 -5.74
C LYS A 182 9.85 11.81 -5.56
N ALA A 183 9.30 12.95 -5.98
CA ALA A 183 7.86 13.21 -5.92
C ALA A 183 7.07 12.20 -6.79
N GLU A 184 7.51 11.93 -8.02
CA GLU A 184 6.89 10.95 -8.92
C GLU A 184 6.85 9.55 -8.29
N ILE A 185 7.97 9.10 -7.70
CA ILE A 185 8.03 7.78 -7.03
C ILE A 185 7.03 7.72 -5.87
N LYS A 186 6.97 8.75 -5.02
CA LYS A 186 6.06 8.79 -3.88
C LYS A 186 4.60 8.77 -4.30
N GLN A 187 4.24 9.53 -5.34
CA GLN A 187 2.89 9.56 -5.91
C GLN A 187 2.51 8.20 -6.51
N ASN A 188 3.42 7.53 -7.21
CA ASN A 188 3.17 6.21 -7.78
C ASN A 188 2.97 5.13 -6.70
N LEU A 189 3.70 5.21 -5.57
CA LEU A 189 3.48 4.32 -4.42
C LEU A 189 2.06 4.50 -3.83
N GLU A 190 1.60 5.74 -3.70
CA GLU A 190 0.24 6.04 -3.24
C GLU A 190 -0.83 5.56 -4.24
N ALA A 191 -0.61 5.80 -5.54
CA ALA A 191 -1.50 5.35 -6.59
C ALA A 191 -1.66 3.81 -6.60
N ILE A 192 -0.58 3.06 -6.37
CA ILE A 192 -0.64 1.60 -6.23
C ILE A 192 -1.59 1.19 -5.09
N ILE A 193 -1.51 1.81 -3.91
CA ILE A 193 -2.40 1.48 -2.80
C ILE A 193 -3.87 1.77 -3.15
N VAL A 194 -4.13 2.94 -3.73
CA VAL A 194 -5.49 3.35 -4.11
C VAL A 194 -6.08 2.41 -5.15
N LEU A 195 -5.31 2.04 -6.17
CA LEU A 195 -5.74 1.12 -7.22
C LEU A 195 -5.98 -0.29 -6.68
N LEU A 196 -5.13 -0.77 -5.78
CA LEU A 196 -5.33 -2.08 -5.14
C LEU A 196 -6.60 -2.13 -4.29
N LYS A 197 -6.96 -1.05 -3.57
CA LYS A 197 -8.26 -0.95 -2.87
C LYS A 197 -9.44 -1.01 -3.83
N LYS A 198 -9.27 -0.48 -5.05
CA LYS A 198 -10.31 -0.39 -6.08
C LYS A 198 -10.10 -1.40 -7.22
N ARG A 199 -9.44 -2.53 -6.96
CA ARG A 199 -9.01 -3.49 -7.99
C ARG A 199 -10.11 -4.12 -8.85
N LYS A 200 -11.37 -4.01 -8.41
CA LYS A 200 -12.54 -4.45 -9.19
C LYS A 200 -12.91 -3.46 -10.31
N LEU A 201 -12.28 -2.28 -10.37
CA LEU A 201 -12.38 -1.34 -11.49
C LEU A 201 -11.52 -1.82 -12.68
N PHE A 202 -11.89 -1.39 -13.89
CA PHE A 202 -11.31 -1.86 -15.15
C PHE A 202 -9.77 -1.71 -15.20
N ASN A 203 -9.08 -2.82 -15.51
CA ASN A 203 -7.62 -2.94 -15.71
C ASN A 203 -6.71 -2.46 -14.55
N ALA A 204 -7.24 -2.41 -13.32
CA ALA A 204 -6.45 -1.94 -12.18
C ALA A 204 -5.22 -2.81 -11.89
N ASP A 205 -5.34 -4.14 -12.03
CA ASP A 205 -4.26 -5.09 -11.75
C ASP A 205 -3.08 -4.88 -12.72
N GLU A 206 -3.32 -4.70 -14.02
CA GLU A 206 -2.29 -4.44 -15.03
C GLU A 206 -1.58 -3.09 -14.81
N VAL A 207 -2.34 -2.04 -14.49
CA VAL A 207 -1.79 -0.71 -14.20
C VAL A 207 -0.90 -0.79 -12.96
N VAL A 208 -1.37 -1.42 -11.88
CA VAL A 208 -0.60 -1.61 -10.65
C VAL A 208 0.70 -2.36 -10.93
N PHE A 209 0.63 -3.47 -11.67
CA PHE A 209 1.83 -4.25 -11.99
C PHE A 209 2.85 -3.42 -12.77
N ARG A 210 2.41 -2.65 -13.77
CA ARG A 210 3.30 -1.77 -14.56
C ARG A 210 3.95 -0.67 -13.72
N LEU A 211 3.19 -0.04 -12.82
CA LEU A 211 3.72 0.94 -11.88
C LEU A 211 4.80 0.32 -10.98
N ILE A 212 4.56 -0.87 -10.44
CA ILE A 212 5.57 -1.57 -9.61
C ILE A 212 6.84 -1.88 -10.41
N ILE A 213 6.71 -2.35 -11.66
CA ILE A 213 7.85 -2.62 -12.54
C ILE A 213 8.66 -1.35 -12.82
N GLN A 214 8.00 -0.22 -13.11
CA GLN A 214 8.66 1.06 -13.33
C GLN A 214 9.46 1.47 -12.08
N LEU A 215 8.84 1.41 -10.90
CA LEU A 215 9.49 1.74 -9.63
C LEU A 215 10.66 0.80 -9.33
N TYR A 216 10.51 -0.50 -9.61
CA TYR A 216 11.59 -1.48 -9.46
C TYR A 216 12.81 -1.09 -10.28
N HIS A 217 12.63 -0.71 -11.55
CA HIS A 217 13.74 -0.28 -12.39
C HIS A 217 14.43 0.98 -11.86
N ARG A 218 13.68 1.94 -11.30
CA ARG A 218 14.29 3.11 -10.64
C ARG A 218 15.13 2.73 -9.43
N CYS A 219 14.62 1.85 -8.55
CA CYS A 219 15.40 1.37 -7.42
C CYS A 219 16.63 0.55 -7.87
N LEU A 220 16.52 -0.19 -8.97
CA LEU A 220 17.62 -0.93 -9.57
C LEU A 220 18.72 0.00 -10.11
N GLU A 221 18.34 1.09 -10.79
CA GLU A 221 19.27 2.13 -11.29
C GLU A 221 20.07 2.73 -10.14
N VAL A 222 19.38 3.11 -9.05
CA VAL A 222 20.02 3.64 -7.84
C VAL A 222 20.99 2.63 -7.23
N TYR A 223 20.54 1.39 -7.08
CA TYR A 223 21.37 0.33 -6.52
C TYR A 223 22.65 0.08 -7.34
N CYS A 224 22.55 0.18 -8.66
CA CYS A 224 23.69 0.08 -9.57
C CYS A 224 24.59 1.34 -9.58
N ALA A 225 24.13 2.46 -9.02
CA ALA A 225 24.89 3.70 -8.92
C ALA A 225 25.67 3.81 -7.59
N GLU A 226 25.50 2.87 -6.66
CA GLU A 226 26.26 2.85 -5.41
C GLU A 226 27.77 2.73 -5.68
N ASP A 227 28.57 3.51 -4.94
CA ASP A 227 30.01 3.57 -5.11
C ASP A 227 30.68 2.30 -4.54
N LYS A 228 31.14 1.43 -5.43
CA LYS A 228 32.27 0.52 -5.21
C LYS A 228 33.30 0.80 -6.28
N ASP A 229 34.57 0.73 -5.93
CA ASP A 229 35.61 0.86 -6.94
C ASP A 229 35.53 -0.31 -7.95
N PRO A 230 35.93 -0.10 -9.21
CA PRO A 230 35.83 -1.13 -10.25
C PRO A 230 36.52 -2.45 -9.90
N ALA A 231 37.59 -2.44 -9.12
CA ALA A 231 38.30 -3.66 -8.72
C ALA A 231 37.48 -4.48 -7.73
N THR A 232 36.85 -3.82 -6.74
CA THR A 232 35.91 -4.46 -5.81
C THR A 232 34.68 -5.02 -6.53
N ILE A 233 34.10 -4.26 -7.47
CA ILE A 233 32.97 -4.75 -8.30
C ILE A 233 33.39 -5.99 -9.06
N LYS A 234 34.55 -5.95 -9.71
CA LYS A 234 35.08 -7.08 -10.48
C LYS A 234 35.27 -8.30 -9.58
N GLN A 235 35.98 -8.16 -8.48
CA GLN A 235 36.25 -9.25 -7.54
C GLN A 235 34.95 -9.88 -7.02
N GLN A 236 34.04 -9.08 -6.45
CA GLN A 236 32.79 -9.60 -5.90
C GLN A 236 31.87 -10.18 -6.98
N SER A 237 31.89 -9.63 -8.19
CA SER A 237 31.12 -10.19 -9.31
C SER A 237 31.65 -11.56 -9.76
N GLU A 238 32.96 -11.77 -9.73
CA GLU A 238 33.58 -13.06 -10.04
C GLU A 238 33.34 -14.08 -8.90
N ASP A 239 33.43 -13.64 -7.64
CA ASP A 239 33.12 -14.49 -6.47
C ASP A 239 31.67 -15.02 -6.52
N ASN A 240 30.73 -14.21 -7.03
CA ASN A 240 29.32 -14.55 -7.15
C ASN A 240 28.94 -15.12 -8.53
N LYS A 241 29.90 -15.32 -9.43
CA LYS A 241 29.66 -15.67 -10.84
C LYS A 241 28.97 -17.01 -11.00
N GLU A 242 29.48 -18.07 -10.38
CA GLU A 242 28.93 -19.42 -10.51
C GLU A 242 27.51 -19.52 -9.93
N ALA A 243 27.24 -18.75 -8.87
CA ALA A 243 25.91 -18.58 -8.31
C ALA A 243 24.97 -17.88 -9.32
N ALA A 244 25.42 -16.76 -9.90
CA ALA A 244 24.65 -16.04 -10.90
C ALA A 244 24.44 -16.84 -12.21
N GLU A 245 25.42 -17.64 -12.64
CA GLU A 245 25.32 -18.57 -13.78
C GLU A 245 24.21 -19.60 -13.59
N ARG A 246 24.18 -20.23 -12.41
CA ARG A 246 23.14 -21.21 -12.05
C ARG A 246 21.73 -20.61 -12.09
N LEU A 247 21.60 -19.32 -11.80
CA LEU A 247 20.32 -18.61 -11.78
C LEU A 247 19.88 -18.05 -13.14
N LEU A 248 20.82 -17.49 -13.90
CA LEU A 248 20.55 -16.75 -15.15
C LEU A 248 20.62 -17.65 -16.40
N GLY A 249 21.24 -18.83 -16.29
CA GLY A 249 21.33 -19.83 -17.36
C GLY A 249 21.92 -19.26 -18.66
N ARG A 250 21.23 -19.46 -19.79
CA ARG A 250 21.68 -19.03 -21.14
C ARG A 250 21.95 -17.52 -21.28
N TYR A 251 21.44 -16.67 -20.40
CA TYR A 251 21.76 -15.24 -20.42
C TYR A 251 23.19 -14.95 -19.94
N PHE A 252 23.78 -15.87 -19.17
CA PHE A 252 25.16 -15.77 -18.72
C PHE A 252 26.17 -16.20 -19.78
N GLU A 253 25.77 -17.04 -20.74
CA GLU A 253 26.62 -17.52 -21.84
C GLU A 253 27.13 -16.38 -22.74
N ARG A 254 26.50 -15.19 -22.67
CA ARG A 254 26.94 -13.96 -23.37
C ARG A 254 28.08 -13.22 -22.66
N GLY A 255 28.52 -13.71 -21.49
CA GLY A 255 29.53 -13.08 -20.65
C GLY A 255 29.00 -11.89 -19.85
N LEU A 256 29.72 -11.54 -18.78
CA LEU A 256 29.36 -10.44 -17.87
C LEU A 256 29.56 -9.03 -18.48
N GLY A 257 30.10 -8.92 -19.70
CA GLY A 257 30.48 -7.65 -20.32
C GLY A 257 31.76 -7.04 -19.73
N SER A 258 32.03 -5.77 -20.07
CA SER A 258 33.16 -4.98 -19.57
C SER A 258 33.12 -4.84 -18.03
N ASP A 259 34.24 -4.38 -17.44
CA ASP A 259 34.45 -4.29 -15.99
C ASP A 259 33.38 -3.45 -15.24
N ASP A 260 32.60 -2.60 -15.93
CA ASP A 260 31.57 -1.72 -15.32
C ASP A 260 30.12 -1.98 -15.79
N SER A 261 29.81 -3.18 -16.29
CA SER A 261 28.44 -3.47 -16.75
C SER A 261 27.41 -3.44 -15.60
N ALA A 262 26.18 -3.02 -15.88
CA ALA A 262 25.08 -3.05 -14.90
C ALA A 262 24.86 -4.48 -14.33
N LEU A 263 25.10 -5.51 -15.16
CA LEU A 263 25.01 -6.90 -14.72
C LEU A 263 26.11 -7.25 -13.69
N ARG A 264 27.36 -6.80 -13.90
CA ARG A 264 28.44 -6.98 -12.92
C ARG A 264 28.15 -6.27 -11.61
N LYS A 265 27.65 -5.03 -11.65
CA LYS A 265 27.22 -4.31 -10.45
C LYS A 265 26.10 -5.05 -9.71
N LEU A 266 25.09 -5.52 -10.44
CA LEU A 266 24.00 -6.29 -9.83
C LEU A 266 24.48 -7.54 -9.10
N ILE A 267 25.42 -8.27 -9.70
CA ILE A 267 25.98 -9.50 -9.12
C ILE A 267 26.94 -9.19 -7.95
N ALA A 268 27.72 -8.10 -8.04
CA ALA A 268 28.64 -7.70 -6.99
C ALA A 268 27.94 -7.16 -5.74
N PHE A 269 26.79 -6.50 -5.91
CA PHE A 269 26.09 -5.88 -4.79
C PHE A 269 24.98 -6.77 -4.20
N ASN A 270 24.27 -7.57 -5.01
CA ASN A 270 23.17 -8.39 -4.50
C ASN A 270 23.63 -9.78 -4.04
N SER A 271 23.05 -10.25 -2.93
CA SER A 271 23.07 -11.69 -2.62
C SER A 271 22.41 -12.49 -3.75
N GLU A 272 22.90 -13.70 -4.00
CA GLU A 272 22.39 -14.65 -5.02
C GLU A 272 20.85 -14.73 -5.07
N GLU A 273 20.19 -14.86 -3.92
CA GLU A 273 18.71 -14.96 -3.87
C GLU A 273 18.00 -13.65 -4.23
N LYS A 274 18.56 -12.48 -3.90
CA LYS A 274 17.99 -11.18 -4.33
C LYS A 274 18.08 -11.02 -5.86
N LEU A 275 19.19 -11.44 -6.45
CA LEU A 275 19.37 -11.49 -7.91
C LEU A 275 18.35 -12.41 -8.58
N ARG A 276 18.09 -13.59 -7.99
CA ARG A 276 17.08 -14.55 -8.46
C ARG A 276 15.68 -13.94 -8.55
N HIS A 277 15.26 -13.20 -7.52
CA HIS A 277 13.95 -12.55 -7.53
C HIS A 277 13.87 -11.43 -8.58
N GLY A 278 14.91 -10.60 -8.70
CA GLY A 278 14.99 -9.56 -9.73
C GLY A 278 14.93 -10.13 -11.16
N TYR A 279 15.61 -11.25 -11.43
CA TYR A 279 15.55 -11.92 -12.72
C TYR A 279 14.15 -12.46 -13.05
N ARG A 280 13.49 -13.11 -12.09
CA ARG A 280 12.10 -13.57 -12.26
C ARG A 280 11.14 -12.43 -12.52
N LEU A 281 11.31 -11.30 -11.83
CA LEU A 281 10.49 -10.12 -12.08
C LEU A 281 10.68 -9.57 -13.49
N ASN A 282 11.92 -9.52 -13.99
CA ASN A 282 12.20 -9.15 -15.38
C ASN A 282 11.59 -10.14 -16.39
N SER A 283 11.59 -11.44 -16.08
CA SER A 283 10.91 -12.44 -16.92
C SER A 283 9.40 -12.21 -16.95
N LEU A 284 8.75 -11.94 -15.81
CA LEU A 284 7.33 -11.60 -15.75
C LEU A 284 7.01 -10.32 -16.54
N ARG A 285 7.85 -9.28 -16.40
CA ARG A 285 7.73 -8.05 -17.20
C ARG A 285 7.73 -8.36 -18.69
N ASN A 286 8.72 -9.10 -19.18
CA ASN A 286 8.84 -9.41 -20.59
C ASN A 286 7.61 -10.20 -21.08
N ASN A 287 7.17 -11.19 -20.30
CA ASN A 287 5.96 -11.96 -20.62
C ASN A 287 4.70 -11.07 -20.66
N SER A 288 4.60 -10.05 -19.80
CA SER A 288 3.45 -9.14 -19.73
C SER A 288 3.33 -8.13 -20.88
N VAL A 289 4.40 -7.92 -21.66
CA VAL A 289 4.42 -6.95 -22.77
C VAL A 289 4.33 -7.59 -24.15
N HIS A 290 4.57 -8.89 -24.26
CA HIS A 290 4.56 -9.59 -25.54
C HIS A 290 3.18 -10.19 -25.81
N PRO A 291 2.46 -9.74 -26.85
CA PRO A 291 1.07 -10.14 -27.12
C PRO A 291 0.91 -11.62 -27.52
N ASN A 292 2.02 -12.32 -27.82
CA ASN A 292 2.03 -13.73 -28.22
C ASN A 292 2.28 -14.68 -27.05
N LEU A 293 2.47 -14.16 -25.84
CA LEU A 293 2.61 -14.96 -24.63
C LEU A 293 1.30 -14.82 -23.86
N ASP A 294 0.61 -15.94 -23.61
CA ASP A 294 -0.60 -16.00 -22.78
C ASP A 294 -0.26 -15.68 -21.31
N PHE A 295 0.09 -14.42 -21.04
CA PHE A 295 0.43 -13.95 -19.71
C PHE A 295 -0.84 -13.48 -18.99
N ASN A 296 -1.34 -14.33 -18.09
CA ASN A 296 -2.41 -13.97 -17.20
C ASN A 296 -1.84 -13.38 -15.90
N LEU A 297 -2.00 -12.07 -15.72
CA LEU A 297 -1.53 -11.39 -14.52
C LEU A 297 -2.41 -11.77 -13.33
N THR A 298 -1.79 -12.27 -12.26
CA THR A 298 -2.49 -12.61 -11.01
C THR A 298 -2.09 -11.66 -9.89
N MET A 299 -2.90 -11.61 -8.82
CA MET A 299 -2.54 -10.89 -7.60
C MET A 299 -1.23 -11.41 -6.99
N ALA A 300 -0.95 -12.71 -7.13
CA ALA A 300 0.31 -13.31 -6.69
C ALA A 300 1.52 -12.67 -7.40
N ASN A 301 1.40 -12.39 -8.71
CA ASN A 301 2.44 -11.69 -9.46
C ASN A 301 2.64 -10.25 -8.95
N ILE A 302 1.55 -9.55 -8.63
CA ILE A 302 1.60 -8.18 -8.09
C ILE A 302 2.30 -8.16 -6.72
N LEU A 303 1.91 -9.06 -5.81
CA LEU A 303 2.52 -9.16 -4.49
C LEU A 303 4.00 -9.56 -4.58
N PHE A 304 4.33 -10.51 -5.48
CA PHE A 304 5.72 -10.90 -5.73
C PHE A 304 6.55 -9.71 -6.25
N ALA A 305 6.02 -8.95 -7.21
CA ALA A 305 6.67 -7.76 -7.75
C ALA A 305 6.88 -6.70 -6.67
N ASN A 306 5.87 -6.48 -5.81
CA ASN A 306 5.94 -5.52 -4.72
C ASN A 306 7.03 -5.88 -3.70
N LEU A 307 7.06 -7.14 -3.24
CA LEU A 307 8.10 -7.61 -2.32
C LEU A 307 9.49 -7.58 -2.95
N THR A 308 9.60 -7.90 -4.23
CA THR A 308 10.88 -7.80 -4.95
C THR A 308 11.34 -6.35 -5.03
N LEU A 309 10.46 -5.39 -5.34
CA LEU A 309 10.78 -3.97 -5.25
C LEU A 309 11.26 -3.59 -3.83
N THR A 310 10.57 -4.03 -2.78
CA THR A 310 10.97 -3.74 -1.39
C THR A 310 12.34 -4.31 -1.04
N LEU A 311 12.69 -5.51 -1.53
CA LEU A 311 14.02 -6.09 -1.35
C LEU A 311 15.14 -5.20 -1.92
N TYR A 312 14.87 -4.46 -2.99
CA TYR A 312 15.84 -3.54 -3.59
C TYR A 312 15.95 -2.20 -2.86
N ALA A 313 14.92 -1.79 -2.12
CA ALA A 313 14.95 -0.56 -1.32
C ALA A 313 15.38 -0.78 0.14
N SER A 314 15.10 -1.96 0.70
CA SER A 314 15.37 -2.25 2.12
C SER A 314 16.81 -2.72 2.33
N PRO A 315 17.56 -2.14 3.29
CA PRO A 315 18.89 -2.61 3.64
C PRO A 315 18.86 -3.94 4.41
N PHE A 316 17.78 -4.23 5.14
CA PHE A 316 17.65 -5.44 5.94
C PHE A 316 16.31 -6.15 5.66
N LYS A 317 16.37 -7.48 5.52
CA LYS A 317 15.18 -8.30 5.28
C LYS A 317 14.17 -8.24 6.42
N LYS A 318 14.66 -8.18 7.66
CA LYS A 318 13.84 -8.15 8.89
C LYS A 318 12.88 -6.94 8.96
N ASP A 319 13.16 -5.90 8.19
CA ASP A 319 12.33 -4.69 8.17
C ASP A 319 11.10 -4.87 7.26
N ILE A 320 11.13 -5.85 6.34
CA ILE A 320 10.07 -6.11 5.35
C ILE A 320 8.93 -6.89 6.01
N GLN A 321 7.71 -6.37 5.89
CA GLN A 321 6.50 -7.02 6.38
C GLN A 321 5.96 -8.00 5.35
N ILE A 322 5.64 -9.21 5.80
CA ILE A 322 5.17 -10.32 4.96
C ILE A 322 4.03 -11.15 5.57
N ASP A 323 3.64 -10.88 6.81
CA ASP A 323 2.74 -11.76 7.57
C ASP A 323 1.33 -11.82 6.97
N LYS A 324 0.80 -10.70 6.48
CA LYS A 324 -0.51 -10.61 5.83
C LYS A 324 -0.46 -11.05 4.38
N ILE A 325 0.66 -10.79 3.69
CA ILE A 325 0.89 -11.29 2.34
C ILE A 325 1.03 -12.81 2.32
N GLU A 326 1.65 -13.43 3.33
CA GLU A 326 1.77 -14.90 3.40
C GLU A 326 0.41 -15.57 3.59
N GLN A 327 -0.51 -14.92 4.29
CA GLN A 327 -1.87 -15.41 4.46
C GLN A 327 -2.69 -15.30 3.16
N PHE A 328 -2.20 -14.57 2.16
CA PHE A 328 -2.85 -14.42 0.87
C PHE A 328 -2.74 -15.70 0.02
N GLY A 329 -3.83 -16.46 -0.05
CA GLY A 329 -4.02 -17.47 -1.10
C GLY A 329 -3.12 -18.70 -1.01
N ILE A 330 -2.85 -19.20 0.20
CA ILE A 330 -2.19 -20.49 0.43
C ILE A 330 -3.00 -21.60 -0.26
N GLY A 331 -2.58 -22.03 -1.45
CA GLY A 331 -3.23 -23.13 -2.18
C GLY A 331 -3.20 -23.07 -3.71
N SER A 332 -2.92 -21.91 -4.32
CA SER A 332 -2.73 -21.84 -5.79
C SER A 332 -1.39 -22.46 -6.21
N LYS A 333 -1.40 -23.25 -7.29
CA LYS A 333 -0.20 -23.87 -7.89
C LYS A 333 0.36 -23.09 -9.09
N ASP A 334 -0.12 -21.88 -9.33
CA ASP A 334 0.38 -21.06 -10.44
C ASP A 334 1.82 -20.56 -10.22
N LEU A 335 2.46 -20.14 -11.31
CA LEU A 335 3.86 -19.68 -11.30
C LEU A 335 4.05 -18.43 -10.42
N GLY A 336 3.06 -17.52 -10.39
CA GLY A 336 3.10 -16.32 -9.57
C GLY A 336 3.13 -16.66 -8.08
N MET A 337 2.34 -17.64 -7.67
CA MET A 337 2.29 -18.09 -6.27
C MET A 337 3.57 -18.83 -5.84
N ASN A 338 4.17 -19.60 -6.75
CA ASN A 338 5.49 -20.19 -6.49
C ASN A 338 6.55 -19.11 -6.27
N TYR A 339 6.55 -18.05 -7.08
CA TYR A 339 7.48 -16.93 -6.93
C TYR A 339 7.22 -16.14 -5.64
N LEU A 340 5.96 -15.89 -5.31
CA LEU A 340 5.58 -15.21 -4.06
C LEU A 340 6.03 -16.01 -2.83
N THR A 341 5.75 -17.32 -2.80
CA THR A 341 6.13 -18.19 -1.69
C THR A 341 7.64 -18.23 -1.49
N ASP A 342 8.40 -18.26 -2.59
CA ASP A 342 9.86 -18.30 -2.53
C ASP A 342 10.46 -16.99 -2.00
N VAL A 343 9.95 -15.82 -2.42
CA VAL A 343 10.42 -14.53 -1.90
C VAL A 343 10.05 -14.32 -0.42
N ILE A 344 8.86 -14.76 0.00
CA ILE A 344 8.45 -14.75 1.42
C ILE A 344 9.41 -15.59 2.26
N ARG A 345 9.75 -16.81 1.79
CA ARG A 345 10.71 -17.69 2.47
C ARG A 345 12.09 -17.05 2.58
N PHE A 346 12.53 -16.35 1.53
CA PHE A 346 13.81 -15.63 1.54
C PHE A 346 13.83 -14.46 2.52
N VAL A 347 12.75 -13.69 2.62
CA VAL A 347 12.62 -12.57 3.57
C VAL A 347 12.60 -13.07 5.01
N ARG A 348 11.95 -14.22 5.27
CA ARG A 348 11.83 -14.83 6.61
C ARG A 348 13.14 -15.40 7.16
N LYS A 349 14.01 -15.92 6.28
CA LYS A 349 15.33 -16.46 6.63
C LYS A 349 16.38 -15.36 6.77
#